data_AF-Q8RGU7-F1
#
_entry.id   AF-Q8RGU7-F1
#
_cell.length_a   1.000
_cell.length_b   1.000
_cell.length_c   1.000
_cell.angle_alpha   90.00
_cell.angle_beta   90.00
_cell.angle_gamma   90.00
#
_symmetry.space_group_name_H-M   'P 1'
#
loop_
_entity.id
_entity.type
_entity.pdbx_description
1 polymer ?
#
loop_
_entity_poly.entity_id
_entity_poly.type
_entity_poly.pdbx_seq_one_letter_code
_entity_poly.pdbx_strand_id
1 'polypeptide(L)'
;MLRDDNNFLEKKDIFEQGILALHFDRPLEALKYLLLLEEEKNSAVSFNIALCYLKSQKYETVLFYLEKALAETKRNRSIEISKDNYPELLTFEEENDAYTKPMLYLTPLQFPDLAREQILRLMVDILFILEKKEEMYKTINSLKNKNYKNVKDKIKRS
;
A
#
# COMPACT_ATOMS: atom_id res chain seq x y z
N MET A 1 -25.37 18.18 -10.16
CA MET A 1 -25.17 17.46 -8.89
C MET A 1 -25.34 15.95 -9.02
N LEU A 2 -26.32 15.40 -9.75
CA LEU A 2 -26.48 13.92 -9.91
C LEU A 2 -25.48 13.21 -10.86
N ARG A 3 -24.73 13.94 -11.69
CA ARG A 3 -23.77 13.32 -12.66
C ARG A 3 -22.44 12.92 -12.01
N ASP A 4 -22.00 13.63 -10.97
CA ASP A 4 -20.70 13.38 -10.34
C ASP A 4 -20.74 12.15 -9.42
N ASP A 5 -21.88 11.91 -8.76
CA ASP A 5 -22.07 10.74 -7.89
C ASP A 5 -22.07 9.42 -8.68
N ASN A 6 -22.68 9.40 -9.87
CA ASN A 6 -22.67 8.23 -10.76
C ASN A 6 -21.25 7.87 -11.22
N ASN A 7 -20.43 8.88 -11.53
CA ASN A 7 -19.03 8.68 -11.93
C ASN A 7 -18.19 8.15 -10.77
N PHE A 8 -18.46 8.62 -9.54
CA PHE A 8 -17.78 8.10 -8.35
C PHE A 8 -18.15 6.64 -8.04
N LEU A 9 -19.44 6.28 -8.13
CA LEU A 9 -19.91 4.91 -7.96
C LEU A 9 -19.28 3.97 -8.98
N GLU A 10 -19.24 4.34 -10.26
CA GLU A 10 -18.62 3.55 -11.32
C GLU A 10 -17.12 3.34 -11.09
N LYS A 11 -16.39 4.38 -10.68
CA LYS A 11 -14.96 4.27 -10.33
C LYS A 11 -14.71 3.36 -9.13
N LYS A 12 -15.59 3.41 -8.13
CA LYS A 12 -15.50 2.53 -6.95
C LYS A 12 -15.71 1.07 -7.35
N ASP A 13 -16.68 0.80 -8.20
CA ASP A 13 -16.96 -0.56 -8.70
C ASP A 13 -15.77 -1.10 -9.51
N ILE A 14 -15.19 -0.27 -10.40
CA ILE A 14 -13.95 -0.61 -11.14
C ILE A 14 -12.81 -0.95 -10.18
N PHE A 15 -12.62 -0.13 -9.14
CA PHE A 15 -11.58 -0.36 -8.16
C PHE A 15 -11.79 -1.68 -7.40
N GLU A 16 -13.03 -1.95 -6.97
CA GLU A 16 -13.40 -3.19 -6.27
C GLU A 16 -13.16 -4.42 -7.13
N GLN A 17 -13.46 -4.38 -8.43
CA GLN A 17 -13.10 -5.46 -9.36
C GLN A 17 -11.58 -5.66 -9.44
N GLY A 18 -10.80 -4.57 -9.47
CA GLY A 18 -9.34 -4.63 -9.41
C GLY A 18 -8.81 -5.31 -8.13
N ILE A 19 -9.39 -4.98 -6.97
CA ILE A 19 -9.06 -5.61 -5.68
C ILE A 19 -9.42 -7.10 -5.67
N LEU A 20 -10.62 -7.45 -6.13
CA LEU A 20 -11.07 -8.84 -6.20
C LEU A 20 -10.18 -9.67 -7.11
N ALA A 21 -9.81 -9.14 -8.28
CA ALA A 21 -8.87 -9.80 -9.18
C ALA A 21 -7.50 -10.02 -8.51
N LEU A 22 -6.96 -9.04 -7.77
CA LEU A 22 -5.74 -9.22 -6.97
C LEU A 22 -5.89 -10.27 -5.88
N HIS A 23 -7.04 -10.28 -5.19
CA HIS A 23 -7.35 -11.25 -4.14
C HIS A 23 -7.38 -12.69 -4.69
N PHE A 24 -7.91 -12.87 -5.89
CA PHE A 24 -7.94 -14.16 -6.59
C PHE A 24 -6.65 -14.45 -7.40
N ASP A 25 -5.56 -13.71 -7.15
CA ASP A 25 -4.25 -13.90 -7.79
C ASP A 25 -4.27 -13.76 -9.32
N ARG A 26 -5.05 -12.80 -9.83
CA ARG A 26 -5.15 -12.46 -11.26
C ARG A 26 -4.56 -11.07 -11.55
N PRO A 27 -3.22 -10.91 -11.47
CA PRO A 27 -2.58 -9.59 -11.52
C PRO A 27 -2.78 -8.85 -12.85
N LEU A 28 -2.85 -9.55 -13.98
CA LEU A 28 -3.10 -8.91 -15.28
C LEU A 28 -4.52 -8.34 -15.38
N GLU A 29 -5.51 -9.07 -14.86
CA GLU A 29 -6.91 -8.62 -14.83
C GLU A 29 -7.06 -7.43 -13.89
N ALA A 30 -6.46 -7.51 -12.70
CA ALA A 30 -6.44 -6.40 -11.76
C ALA A 30 -5.78 -5.14 -12.35
N LEU A 31 -4.64 -5.29 -13.01
CA LEU A 31 -3.94 -4.18 -13.64
C LEU A 31 -4.82 -3.45 -14.66
N LYS A 32 -5.60 -4.18 -15.47
CA LYS A 32 -6.54 -3.57 -16.43
C LYS A 32 -7.56 -2.67 -15.73
N TYR A 33 -8.15 -3.11 -14.64
CA TYR A 33 -9.09 -2.28 -13.87
C TYR A 33 -8.40 -1.08 -13.22
N LEU A 34 -7.25 -1.29 -12.58
CA LEU A 34 -6.56 -0.24 -11.84
C LEU A 34 -5.97 0.85 -12.74
N LEU A 35 -5.52 0.51 -13.95
CA LEU A 35 -5.01 1.51 -14.91
C LEU A 35 -6.10 2.47 -15.41
N LEU A 36 -7.37 2.05 -15.44
CA LEU A 36 -8.49 2.95 -15.75
C LEU A 36 -8.67 4.06 -14.71
N LEU A 37 -8.07 3.89 -13.53
CA LEU A 37 -8.17 4.79 -12.39
C LEU A 37 -6.86 5.53 -12.09
N GLU A 38 -5.83 5.38 -12.93
CA GLU A 38 -4.50 5.91 -12.65
C GLU A 38 -4.48 7.44 -12.52
N GLU A 39 -5.34 8.14 -13.27
CA GLU A 39 -5.46 9.60 -13.23
C GLU A 39 -6.15 10.14 -11.96
N GLU A 40 -6.80 9.28 -11.17
CA GLU A 40 -7.48 9.68 -9.92
C GLU A 40 -6.50 10.14 -8.84
N LYS A 41 -5.20 9.84 -9.00
CA LYS A 41 -4.13 10.16 -8.03
C LYS A 41 -4.49 9.67 -6.63
N ASN A 42 -5.11 8.50 -6.54
CA ASN A 42 -5.40 7.82 -5.30
C ASN A 42 -4.26 6.85 -4.97
N SER A 43 -3.61 7.07 -3.82
CA SER A 43 -2.52 6.24 -3.30
C SER A 43 -2.83 4.73 -3.34
N ALA A 44 -4.06 4.32 -3.05
CA ALA A 44 -4.46 2.91 -3.09
C ALA A 44 -4.39 2.32 -4.51
N VAL A 45 -4.72 3.11 -5.54
CA VAL A 45 -4.61 2.67 -6.95
C VAL A 45 -3.14 2.38 -7.28
N SER A 46 -2.26 3.35 -7.05
CA SER A 46 -0.82 3.21 -7.30
C SER A 46 -0.21 2.05 -6.49
N PHE A 47 -0.58 1.91 -5.22
CA PHE A 47 -0.12 0.80 -4.38
C PHE A 47 -0.57 -0.57 -4.92
N ASN A 48 -1.83 -0.71 -5.33
CA ASN A 48 -2.33 -1.97 -5.85
C ASN A 48 -1.74 -2.31 -7.24
N ILE A 49 -1.41 -1.30 -8.06
CA ILE A 49 -0.63 -1.52 -9.28
C ILE A 49 0.78 -2.05 -8.93
N ALA A 50 1.42 -1.52 -7.88
CA ALA A 50 2.69 -2.06 -7.39
C ALA A 50 2.57 -3.54 -7.00
N LEU A 51 1.48 -3.95 -6.34
CA LEU A 51 1.22 -5.36 -6.02
C LEU A 51 1.05 -6.24 -7.26
N CYS A 52 0.47 -5.72 -8.35
CA CYS A 52 0.38 -6.45 -9.62
C CYS A 52 1.78 -6.76 -10.17
N TYR A 53 2.66 -5.76 -10.20
CA TYR A 53 4.05 -5.94 -10.68
C TYR A 53 4.90 -6.79 -9.74
N LEU A 54 4.61 -6.79 -8.43
CA LEU A 54 5.28 -7.63 -7.45
C LEU A 54 5.13 -9.12 -7.78
N LYS A 55 3.96 -9.55 -8.30
CA LYS A 55 3.74 -10.94 -8.75
C LYS A 55 4.68 -11.36 -9.87
N SER A 56 5.12 -10.41 -10.69
CA SER A 56 6.08 -10.63 -11.78
C SER A 56 7.54 -10.28 -11.43
N GLN A 57 7.82 -9.96 -10.15
CA GLN A 57 9.15 -9.59 -9.65
C GLN A 57 9.81 -8.43 -10.40
N LYS A 58 9.01 -7.48 -10.92
CA LYS A 58 9.51 -6.27 -11.58
C LYS A 58 9.81 -5.19 -10.55
N TYR A 59 10.80 -5.43 -9.69
CA TYR A 59 11.04 -4.69 -8.45
C TYR A 59 11.23 -3.17 -8.63
N GLU A 60 11.85 -2.73 -9.72
CA GLU A 60 12.04 -1.32 -10.06
C GLU A 60 10.71 -0.66 -10.41
N THR A 61 9.85 -1.37 -11.15
CA THR A 61 8.47 -0.93 -11.43
C THR A 61 7.64 -0.92 -10.15
N VAL A 62 7.83 -1.90 -9.27
CA VAL A 62 7.19 -1.91 -7.95
C VAL A 62 7.61 -0.67 -7.16
N LEU A 63 8.92 -0.39 -7.07
CA LEU A 63 9.43 0.77 -6.35
C LEU A 63 8.86 2.08 -6.91
N PHE A 64 8.83 2.24 -8.24
CA PHE A 64 8.23 3.41 -8.89
C PHE A 64 6.77 3.65 -8.47
N TYR A 65 5.93 2.61 -8.48
CA TYR A 65 4.53 2.74 -8.09
C TYR A 65 4.36 2.94 -6.57
N LEU A 66 5.25 2.41 -5.74
CA LEU A 66 5.25 2.69 -4.30
C LEU A 66 5.62 4.14 -3.99
N GLU A 67 6.61 4.70 -4.68
CA GLU A 67 6.97 6.12 -4.58
C GLU A 67 5.80 7.01 -5.01
N LYS A 68 5.13 6.65 -6.12
CA LYS A 68 3.91 7.32 -6.59
C LYS A 68 2.79 7.25 -5.54
N ALA A 69 2.53 6.06 -4.99
CA ALA A 69 1.52 5.88 -3.93
C ALA A 69 1.83 6.72 -2.68
N LEU A 70 3.10 6.83 -2.30
CA LEU A 70 3.53 7.63 -1.16
C LEU A 70 3.30 9.13 -1.41
N ALA A 71 3.59 9.61 -2.63
CA ALA A 71 3.38 11.01 -3.03
C ALA A 71 1.88 11.38 -3.11
N GLU A 72 1.02 10.41 -3.45
CA GLU A 72 -0.43 10.57 -3.54
C GLU A 72 -1.15 10.40 -2.19
N THR A 73 -0.42 10.04 -1.13
CA THR A 73 -1.00 9.94 0.22
C THR A 73 -1.30 11.34 0.75
N LYS A 74 -2.59 11.67 0.88
CA LYS A 74 -3.04 12.97 1.39
C LYS A 74 -2.68 13.12 2.87
N ARG A 75 -2.24 14.32 3.26
CA ARG A 75 -2.00 14.69 4.66
C ARG A 75 -3.33 15.01 5.37
N ASN A 76 -4.17 14.00 5.54
CA ASN A 76 -5.41 14.13 6.28
C ASN A 76 -5.20 13.73 7.74
N ARG A 77 -6.04 14.23 8.65
CA ARG A 77 -6.08 13.68 10.01
C ARG A 77 -6.66 12.28 9.92
N SER A 78 -5.96 11.31 10.51
CA SER A 78 -6.50 9.96 10.63
C SER A 78 -7.75 9.99 11.49
N ILE A 79 -8.71 9.12 11.17
CA ILE A 79 -9.76 8.77 12.12
C ILE A 79 -9.05 8.10 13.31
N GLU A 80 -9.16 8.71 14.48
CA GLU A 80 -8.56 8.17 15.70
C GLU A 80 -9.44 7.05 16.24
N ILE A 81 -8.86 5.86 16.35
CA ILE A 81 -9.44 4.72 17.04
C ILE A 81 -8.48 4.40 18.18
N SER A 82 -8.97 4.29 19.41
CA SER A 82 -8.12 3.98 20.57
C SER A 82 -7.41 2.64 20.35
N LYS A 83 -6.07 2.67 20.41
CA LYS A 83 -5.22 1.48 20.25
C LYS A 83 -5.36 0.49 21.41
N ASP A 84 -5.80 0.98 22.56
CA ASP A 84 -6.01 0.17 23.77
C ASP A 84 -7.15 -0.83 23.62
N ASN A 85 -7.95 -0.70 22.55
CA ASN A 85 -9.10 -1.57 22.32
C ASN A 85 -8.74 -2.92 21.67
N TYR A 86 -7.57 -3.05 21.00
CA TYR A 86 -7.26 -4.25 20.19
C TYR A 86 -5.75 -4.62 20.14
N PRO A 87 -5.07 -4.82 21.29
CA PRO A 87 -3.63 -5.08 21.32
C PRO A 87 -3.21 -6.34 20.55
N GLU A 88 -4.04 -7.39 20.54
CA GLU A 88 -3.75 -8.64 19.84
C GLU A 88 -3.72 -8.45 18.32
N LEU A 89 -4.57 -7.58 17.78
CA LEU A 89 -4.59 -7.26 16.34
C LEU A 89 -3.37 -6.42 15.94
N LEU A 90 -2.87 -5.57 16.84
CA LEU A 90 -1.63 -4.81 16.60
C LEU A 90 -0.43 -5.76 16.54
N THR A 91 -0.31 -6.69 17.50
CA THR A 91 0.75 -7.70 17.47
C THR A 91 0.64 -8.59 16.23
N PHE A 92 -0.58 -8.97 15.84
CA PHE A 92 -0.80 -9.71 14.59
C PHE A 92 -0.28 -8.93 13.38
N GLU A 93 -0.61 -7.65 13.25
CA GLU A 93 -0.14 -6.79 12.15
C GLU A 93 1.40 -6.63 12.13
N GLU A 94 2.02 -6.56 13.31
CA GLU A 94 3.48 -6.46 13.47
C GLU A 94 4.24 -7.71 13.01
N GLU A 95 3.67 -8.88 13.28
CA GLU A 95 4.32 -10.17 13.03
C GLU A 95 3.98 -10.80 11.67
N ASN A 96 2.96 -10.28 10.97
CA ASN A 96 2.47 -10.83 9.71
C ASN A 96 2.70 -9.90 8.50
N ASP A 97 2.51 -10.48 7.31
CA ASP A 97 2.75 -9.84 6.02
C ASP A 97 1.49 -9.16 5.44
N ALA A 98 0.60 -8.66 6.32
CA ALA A 98 -0.63 -7.99 5.92
C ALA A 98 -0.38 -6.77 5.02
N TYR A 99 0.78 -6.10 5.20
CA TYR A 99 1.23 -5.00 4.35
C TYR A 99 1.39 -5.37 2.87
N THR A 100 1.45 -6.66 2.51
CA THR A 100 1.50 -7.13 1.12
C THR A 100 0.13 -7.37 0.49
N LYS A 101 -0.96 -7.12 1.23
CA LYS A 101 -2.34 -7.30 0.77
C LYS A 101 -2.88 -6.04 0.09
N PRO A 102 -3.89 -6.15 -0.78
CA PRO A 102 -4.47 -4.99 -1.46
C PRO A 102 -4.98 -3.92 -0.48
N MET A 103 -4.72 -2.65 -0.80
CA MET A 103 -5.18 -1.50 -0.04
C MET A 103 -6.57 -1.08 -0.52
N LEU A 104 -7.50 -0.83 0.40
CA LEU A 104 -8.85 -0.37 0.05
C LEU A 104 -8.83 1.09 -0.43
N TYR A 105 -9.78 1.44 -1.30
CA TYR A 105 -9.85 2.76 -1.94
C TYR A 105 -9.86 3.94 -0.95
N LEU A 106 -10.55 3.76 0.19
CA LEU A 106 -10.72 4.79 1.20
C LEU A 106 -9.63 4.76 2.29
N THR A 107 -8.77 3.74 2.35
CA THR A 107 -7.73 3.63 3.39
C THR A 107 -6.82 4.85 3.42
N PRO A 108 -6.27 5.37 2.29
CA PRO A 108 -5.44 6.58 2.31
C PRO A 108 -6.17 7.84 2.78
N LEU A 109 -7.50 7.87 2.66
CA LEU A 109 -8.32 9.00 3.07
C LEU A 109 -8.67 8.95 4.56
N GLN A 110 -9.10 7.77 5.04
CA GLN A 110 -9.61 7.55 6.39
C GLN A 110 -8.49 7.23 7.40
N PHE A 111 -7.48 6.47 6.95
CA PHE A 111 -6.37 5.98 7.75
C PHE A 111 -5.03 6.23 7.03
N PRO A 112 -4.67 7.51 6.76
CA PRO A 112 -3.47 7.86 5.99
C PRO A 112 -2.16 7.34 6.60
N ASP A 113 -2.08 7.27 7.93
CA ASP A 113 -0.93 6.68 8.62
C ASP A 113 -0.84 5.18 8.35
N LEU A 114 -1.96 4.45 8.39
CA LEU A 114 -1.99 3.02 8.06
C LEU A 114 -1.57 2.77 6.61
N ALA A 115 -2.11 3.55 5.68
CA ALA A 115 -1.73 3.47 4.26
C ALA A 115 -0.22 3.74 4.07
N ARG A 116 0.30 4.77 4.72
CA ARG A 116 1.72 5.13 4.66
C ARG A 116 2.61 4.04 5.23
N GLU A 117 2.27 3.48 6.40
CA GLU A 117 3.03 2.39 7.02
C GLU A 117 3.04 1.16 6.12
N GLN A 118 1.90 0.79 5.52
CA GLN A 118 1.80 -0.30 4.55
C GLN A 118 2.74 -0.09 3.35
N ILE A 119 2.73 1.10 2.73
CA ILE A 119 3.60 1.44 1.60
C ILE A 119 5.07 1.34 2.00
N LEU A 120 5.45 1.98 3.11
CA LEU A 120 6.85 2.02 3.57
C LEU A 120 7.36 0.62 3.93
N ARG A 121 6.55 -0.23 4.57
CA ARG A 121 6.92 -1.62 4.88
C ARG A 121 7.25 -2.40 3.60
N LEU A 122 6.45 -2.27 2.54
CA LEU A 122 6.74 -2.92 1.28
C LEU A 122 7.98 -2.31 0.59
N MET A 123 8.14 -0.99 0.61
CA MET A 123 9.34 -0.34 0.09
C MET A 123 10.62 -0.87 0.75
N VAL A 124 10.63 -1.14 2.06
CA VAL A 124 11.79 -1.73 2.76
C VAL A 124 12.19 -3.07 2.14
N ASP A 125 11.23 -3.96 1.84
CA ASP A 125 11.54 -5.24 1.21
C ASP A 125 12.10 -5.08 -0.19
N ILE A 126 11.50 -4.19 -0.99
CA ILE A 126 11.92 -3.93 -2.36
C ILE A 126 13.32 -3.31 -2.39
N LEU A 127 13.58 -2.31 -1.55
CA LEU A 127 14.89 -1.66 -1.47
C LEU A 127 15.97 -2.62 -0.97
N PHE A 128 15.63 -3.54 -0.06
CA PHE A 128 16.53 -4.60 0.37
C PHE A 128 16.87 -5.55 -0.80
N ILE A 129 15.87 -5.98 -1.58
CA ILE A 129 16.07 -6.85 -2.75
C ILE A 129 16.93 -6.16 -3.82
N LEU A 130 16.73 -4.86 -4.01
CA LEU A 130 17.50 -4.04 -4.96
C LEU A 130 18.85 -3.58 -4.42
N GLU A 131 19.24 -4.03 -3.22
CA GLU A 131 20.50 -3.66 -2.54
C GLU A 131 20.70 -2.14 -2.32
N LYS A 132 19.62 -1.36 -2.31
CA LYS A 132 19.63 0.10 -2.11
C LYS A 132 19.63 0.46 -0.63
N LYS A 133 20.73 0.14 0.07
CA LYS A 133 20.83 0.23 1.54
C LYS A 133 20.52 1.61 2.11
N GLU A 134 21.05 2.68 1.52
CA GLU A 134 20.84 4.05 2.05
C GLU A 134 19.36 4.46 1.99
N GLU A 135 18.70 4.20 0.87
CA GLU A 135 17.28 4.48 0.66
C GLU A 135 16.41 3.62 1.59
N MET A 136 16.80 2.36 1.79
CA MET A 136 16.14 1.46 2.73
C MET A 136 16.18 2.03 4.16
N TYR A 137 17.35 2.46 4.65
CA TYR A 137 17.46 3.05 5.99
C TYR A 137 16.70 4.37 6.12
N LYS A 138 16.67 5.22 5.09
CA LYS A 138 15.81 6.43 5.06
C LYS A 138 14.32 6.08 5.17
N THR A 139 13.90 4.99 4.51
CA THR A 139 12.52 4.50 4.55
C THR A 139 12.17 3.96 5.94
N ILE A 140 13.06 3.15 6.53
CA ILE A 140 12.91 2.62 7.91
C ILE A 140 12.79 3.77 8.92
N ASN A 141 13.59 4.83 8.77
CA ASN A 141 13.52 5.98 9.67
C ASN A 141 12.24 6.81 9.52
N SER A 142 11.53 6.65 8.40
CA SER A 142 10.25 7.32 8.14
C SER A 142 9.04 6.56 8.69
N LEU A 143 9.21 5.31 9.14
CA LEU A 143 8.17 4.54 9.82
C LEU A 143 7.97 5.06 11.24
N LYS A 144 6.71 5.20 11.65
CA LYS A 144 6.33 5.47 13.04
C LYS A 144 6.54 4.22 13.91
N ASN A 145 6.20 3.04 13.39
CA ASN A 145 6.41 1.77 14.08
C ASN A 145 7.59 1.00 13.48
N LYS A 146 8.59 0.71 14.32
CA LYS A 146 9.79 -0.06 13.92
C LYS A 146 9.74 -1.52 14.38
N ASN A 147 8.64 -1.94 15.01
CA ASN A 147 8.50 -3.28 15.57
C ASN A 147 8.06 -4.32 14.54
N TYR A 148 7.73 -3.93 13.30
CA TYR A 148 7.35 -4.88 12.27
C TYR A 148 8.46 -5.90 12.02
N LYS A 149 8.08 -7.17 11.96
CA LYS A 149 8.99 -8.29 11.71
C LYS A 149 9.83 -8.09 10.46
N ASN A 150 9.21 -7.72 9.33
CA ASN A 150 9.92 -7.52 8.06
C ASN A 150 11.04 -6.49 8.18
N VAL A 151 10.80 -5.38 8.90
CA VAL A 151 11.80 -4.34 9.15
C VAL A 151 12.92 -4.84 10.07
N LYS A 152 12.57 -5.45 11.21
CA LYS A 152 13.55 -6.03 12.16
C LYS A 152 14.47 -7.03 11.46
N ASP A 153 13.91 -7.87 10.61
CA ASP A 153 14.64 -8.91 9.89
C ASP A 153 15.59 -8.33 8.83
N LYS A 154 15.18 -7.28 8.10
CA LYS A 154 16.07 -6.63 7.12
C LYS A 154 17.24 -5.91 7.80
N ILE A 155 17.01 -5.22 8.91
CA ILE A 155 18.09 -4.56 9.67
C ILE A 155 19.14 -5.57 10.14
N LYS A 156 18.72 -6.73 10.65
CA LYS A 156 19.64 -7.79 11.11
C LYS A 156 20.47 -8.42 10.00
N ARG A 157 19.99 -8.37 8.75
CA ARG A 157 20.58 -9.04 7.58
C ARG A 157 21.37 -8.09 6.67
N SER A 158 21.33 -6.78 6.93
CA SER A 158 21.96 -5.74 6.09
C SER A 158 23.36 -5.39 6.56
#